data_AF-A0A2S6TK13-F1
#
_entry.id   AF-A0A2S6TK13-F1
#
_cell.length_a   1.000
_cell.length_b   1.000
_cell.length_c   1.000
_cell.angle_alpha   90.00
_cell.angle_beta   90.00
_cell.angle_gamma   90.00
#
_symmetry.space_group_name_H-M   'P 1'
#
loop_
_entity.id
_entity.type
_entity.pdbx_description
1 polymer ?
#
loop_
_entity_poly.entity_id
_entity_poly.type
_entity_poly.pdbx_seq_one_letter_code
_entity_poly.pdbx_strand_id
1 'polypeptide(L)'
;MLEKHTKAIGLMSGTSADGVDVAYIDTDGKEFVFFGPSQSFGFPRVLKDRLINTKVDDETNSIIEKDLTLFHFESIKKFMKINNLSKDNIDLVGFHGHTIYHNPRDRITVQLGDGKLLARSLEIPVINDFRSEDVKNGGEGAPLAPIFHSVLAKTL
;
A
#
# COMPACT_ATOMS: atom_id res chain seq x y z
N MET A 1 -29.48 -11.18 3.49
CA MET A 1 -28.89 -9.94 2.94
C MET A 1 -27.71 -10.38 2.11
N LEU A 2 -27.55 -9.88 0.88
CA LEU A 2 -26.34 -10.17 0.10
C LEU A 2 -25.16 -9.60 0.88
N GLU A 3 -24.12 -10.41 1.12
CA GLU A 3 -22.90 -9.94 1.76
C GLU A 3 -22.30 -8.82 0.90
N LYS A 4 -21.88 -7.72 1.54
CA LYS A 4 -21.30 -6.60 0.82
C LYS A 4 -19.86 -6.96 0.47
N HIS A 5 -19.60 -7.14 -0.81
CA HIS A 5 -18.26 -7.33 -1.34
C HIS A 5 -17.54 -5.99 -1.50
N THR A 6 -16.23 -6.00 -1.32
CA THR A 6 -15.32 -4.87 -1.49
C THR A 6 -14.27 -5.24 -2.52
N LYS A 7 -14.24 -4.48 -3.62
CA LYS A 7 -13.23 -4.57 -4.67
C LYS A 7 -12.10 -3.62 -4.35
N ALA A 8 -10.95 -4.15 -3.99
CA ALA A 8 -9.82 -3.38 -3.51
C ALA A 8 -8.59 -3.54 -4.40
N ILE A 9 -7.83 -2.46 -4.55
CA ILE A 9 -6.45 -2.51 -5.07
C ILE A 9 -5.49 -2.32 -3.89
N GLY A 10 -4.55 -3.24 -3.70
CA GLY A 10 -3.48 -3.14 -2.73
C GLY A 10 -2.17 -2.67 -3.37
N LEU A 11 -1.43 -1.82 -2.67
CA LEU A 11 -0.09 -1.37 -3.00
C LEU A 11 0.89 -1.71 -1.89
N MET A 12 2.02 -2.31 -2.25
CA MET A 12 3.12 -2.59 -1.33
C MET A 12 4.46 -2.25 -2.00
N SER A 13 5.30 -1.49 -1.30
CA SER A 13 6.71 -1.36 -1.67
C SER A 13 7.58 -1.81 -0.49
N GLY A 14 8.42 -2.82 -0.74
CA GLY A 14 9.34 -3.36 0.26
C GLY A 14 10.55 -2.46 0.47
N THR A 15 11.28 -2.69 1.55
CA THR A 15 12.51 -1.94 1.89
C THR A 15 13.65 -2.17 0.90
N SER A 16 13.58 -3.18 0.03
CA SER A 16 14.54 -3.36 -1.07
C SER A 16 14.46 -2.26 -2.12
N ALA A 17 13.38 -1.47 -2.11
CA ALA A 17 13.12 -0.38 -3.06
C ALA A 17 13.27 -0.83 -4.52
N ASP A 18 12.86 -2.06 -4.83
CA ASP A 18 12.89 -2.57 -6.21
C ASP A 18 11.73 -2.04 -7.04
N GLY A 19 10.60 -1.74 -6.40
CA GLY A 19 9.41 -1.25 -7.05
C GLY A 19 8.19 -1.27 -6.15
N VAL A 20 7.02 -1.21 -6.78
CA VAL A 20 5.72 -1.37 -6.17
C VAL A 20 5.01 -2.59 -6.74
N ASP A 21 4.45 -3.40 -5.86
CA ASP A 21 3.50 -4.45 -6.20
C ASP A 21 2.08 -3.90 -6.12
N VAL A 22 1.29 -4.17 -7.16
CA VAL A 22 -0.12 -3.82 -7.26
C VAL A 22 -0.93 -5.10 -7.40
N ALA A 23 -1.96 -5.28 -6.58
CA ALA A 23 -2.83 -6.45 -6.64
C ALA A 23 -4.30 -6.05 -6.52
N TYR A 24 -5.18 -6.77 -7.22
CA TYR A 24 -6.62 -6.66 -7.06
C TYR A 24 -7.17 -7.82 -6.23
N ILE A 25 -8.07 -7.52 -5.31
CA ILE A 25 -8.89 -8.52 -4.61
C ILE A 25 -10.37 -8.12 -4.62
N ASP A 26 -11.24 -9.12 -4.49
CA ASP A 26 -12.65 -8.96 -4.14
C ASP A 26 -12.89 -9.76 -2.87
N THR A 27 -13.39 -9.12 -1.81
CA THR A 27 -13.49 -9.74 -0.48
C THR A 27 -14.73 -9.27 0.26
N ASP A 28 -15.27 -10.12 1.14
CA ASP A 28 -16.28 -9.76 2.14
C ASP A 28 -15.66 -9.06 3.37
N GLY A 29 -14.33 -8.94 3.41
CA GLY A 29 -13.56 -8.41 4.55
C GLY A 29 -13.47 -9.35 5.74
N LYS A 30 -13.87 -10.62 5.60
CA LYS A 30 -13.91 -11.61 6.69
C LYS A 30 -13.28 -12.93 6.27
N GLU A 31 -13.98 -13.75 5.50
CA GLU A 31 -13.59 -15.13 5.21
C GLU A 31 -13.39 -15.40 3.72
N PHE A 32 -13.97 -14.57 2.86
CA PHE A 32 -13.89 -14.73 1.42
C PHE A 32 -12.88 -13.78 0.81
N VAL A 33 -11.97 -14.32 -0.02
CA VAL A 33 -11.04 -13.54 -0.83
C VAL A 33 -10.95 -14.17 -2.22
N PHE A 34 -11.36 -13.42 -3.24
CA PHE A 34 -11.05 -13.70 -4.63
C PHE A 34 -9.80 -12.93 -5.05
N PHE A 35 -8.84 -13.65 -5.63
CA PHE A 35 -7.60 -13.09 -6.15
C PHE A 35 -7.76 -12.74 -7.63
N GLY A 36 -7.65 -11.45 -7.94
CA GLY A 36 -7.56 -11.00 -9.32
C GLY A 36 -6.12 -10.82 -9.79
N PRO A 37 -5.90 -9.97 -10.81
CA PRO A 37 -4.57 -9.74 -11.36
C PRO A 37 -3.63 -9.09 -10.33
N SER A 38 -2.33 -9.30 -10.53
CA SER A 38 -1.25 -8.61 -9.83
C SER A 38 -0.12 -8.24 -10.80
N GLN A 39 0.60 -7.17 -10.49
CA GLN A 39 1.70 -6.67 -11.32
C GLN A 39 2.70 -5.88 -10.48
N SER A 40 3.99 -6.08 -10.76
CA SER A 40 5.07 -5.28 -10.18
C SER A 40 5.54 -4.21 -11.16
N PHE A 41 5.83 -3.01 -10.65
CA PHE A 41 6.40 -1.90 -11.42
C PHE A 41 7.69 -1.41 -10.75
N GLY A 42 8.81 -1.53 -11.47
CA GLY A 42 10.12 -1.15 -10.93
C GLY A 42 10.28 0.35 -10.77
N PHE A 43 10.87 0.78 -9.64
CA PHE A 43 11.16 2.19 -9.43
C PHE A 43 12.20 2.71 -10.43
N PRO A 44 12.06 3.95 -10.93
CA PRO A 44 13.14 4.63 -11.62
C PRO A 44 14.37 4.70 -10.72
N ARG A 45 15.57 4.53 -11.29
CA ARG A 45 16.84 4.51 -10.54
C ARG A 45 16.98 5.69 -9.58
N VAL A 46 16.62 6.90 -10.02
CA VAL A 46 16.69 8.11 -9.20
C VAL A 46 15.78 8.03 -7.96
N LEU A 47 14.56 7.50 -8.11
CA LEU A 47 13.65 7.34 -6.98
C LEU A 47 14.14 6.24 -6.04
N LYS A 48 14.61 5.11 -6.57
CA LYS A 48 15.24 4.04 -5.78
C LYS A 48 16.41 4.56 -4.95
N ASP A 49 17.33 5.29 -5.58
CA ASP A 49 18.52 5.83 -4.91
C ASP A 49 18.12 6.82 -3.80
N ARG A 50 17.07 7.64 -3.99
CA ARG A 50 16.54 8.52 -2.95
C ARG A 50 15.92 7.73 -1.78
N LEU A 51 15.09 6.74 -2.07
CA LEU A 51 14.41 5.93 -1.05
C LEU A 51 15.37 5.12 -0.18
N ILE A 52 16.47 4.61 -0.75
CA ILE A 52 17.47 3.83 0.01
C ILE A 52 18.31 4.71 0.95
N ASN A 53 18.56 5.97 0.55
CA ASN A 53 19.47 6.87 1.28
C ASN A 53 18.74 7.85 2.22
N THR A 54 17.41 7.91 2.14
CA THR A 54 16.61 8.83 2.94
C THR A 54 16.60 8.46 4.42
N LYS A 55 16.40 9.47 5.27
CA LYS A 55 16.31 9.35 6.74
C LYS A 55 15.08 10.10 7.23
N VAL A 56 14.64 9.81 8.45
CA VAL A 56 13.44 10.42 9.05
C VAL A 56 13.50 11.95 9.07
N ASP A 57 14.67 12.52 9.30
CA ASP A 57 14.94 13.95 9.46
C ASP A 57 15.40 14.66 8.17
N ASP A 58 15.33 13.99 7.01
CA ASP A 58 15.75 14.56 5.73
C ASP A 58 14.77 15.65 5.24
N GLU A 59 15.29 16.85 4.99
CA GLU A 59 14.51 18.00 4.49
C GLU A 59 13.83 17.72 3.13
N THR A 60 14.37 16.76 2.37
CA THR A 60 13.83 16.36 1.06
C THR A 60 12.69 15.35 1.14
N ASN A 61 12.33 14.87 2.34
CA ASN A 61 11.28 13.86 2.53
C ASN A 61 9.95 14.22 1.88
N SER A 62 9.54 15.49 1.95
CA SER A 62 8.29 15.95 1.31
C SER A 62 8.32 15.80 -0.22
N ILE A 63 9.48 16.01 -0.84
CA ILE A 63 9.66 15.86 -2.29
C ILE A 63 9.69 14.37 -2.65
N ILE A 64 10.43 13.56 -1.89
CA ILE A 64 10.53 12.11 -2.11
C ILE A 64 9.15 11.46 -1.93
N GLU A 65 8.40 11.83 -0.89
CA GLU A 65 7.03 11.34 -0.65
C GLU A 65 6.10 11.66 -1.81
N LYS A 66 6.16 12.88 -2.33
CA LYS A 66 5.35 13.28 -3.48
C LYS A 66 5.71 12.47 -4.72
N ASP A 67 6.99 12.35 -5.06
CA ASP A 67 7.47 11.58 -6.21
C ASP A 67 7.07 10.10 -6.10
N LEU A 68 7.23 9.53 -4.90
CA LEU A 68 6.80 8.18 -4.57
C LEU A 68 5.29 8.01 -4.78
N THR A 69 4.49 8.94 -4.26
CA THR A 69 3.02 8.89 -4.35
C THR A 69 2.54 8.99 -5.80
N LEU A 70 3.15 9.86 -6.61
CA LEU A 70 2.87 9.98 -8.04
C LEU A 70 3.26 8.71 -8.80
N PHE A 71 4.36 8.06 -8.43
CA PHE A 71 4.73 6.77 -9.01
C PHE A 71 3.69 5.67 -8.69
N HIS A 72 3.18 5.62 -7.46
CA HIS A 72 2.09 4.71 -7.09
C HIS A 72 0.81 4.97 -7.88
N PHE A 73 0.44 6.25 -8.05
CA PHE A 73 -0.70 6.66 -8.88
C PHE A 73 -0.56 6.16 -10.33
N GLU A 74 0.58 6.40 -10.98
CA GLU A 74 0.81 5.93 -12.35
C GLU A 74 0.85 4.40 -12.45
N SER A 75 1.35 3.72 -11.42
CA SER A 75 1.35 2.25 -11.34
C SER A 75 -0.08 1.68 -11.27
N ILE A 76 -0.96 2.27 -10.45
CA ILE A 76 -2.38 1.89 -10.40
C ILE A 76 -3.06 2.15 -11.75
N LYS A 77 -2.87 3.33 -12.35
CA LYS A 77 -3.48 3.64 -13.66
C LYS A 77 -3.05 2.66 -14.73
N LYS A 78 -1.76 2.33 -14.78
CA LYS A 78 -1.22 1.36 -15.73
C LYS A 78 -1.77 -0.04 -15.47
N PHE A 79 -1.82 -0.46 -14.20
CA PHE A 79 -2.41 -1.74 -13.79
C PHE A 79 -3.88 -1.85 -14.20
N MET A 80 -4.70 -0.83 -13.90
CA MET A 80 -6.10 -0.80 -14.28
C MET A 80 -6.28 -0.86 -15.79
N LYS A 81 -5.48 -0.10 -16.54
CA LYS A 81 -5.52 -0.11 -18.02
C LYS A 81 -5.19 -1.48 -18.60
N ILE A 82 -4.14 -2.15 -18.11
CA ILE A 82 -3.73 -3.48 -18.61
C ILE A 82 -4.80 -4.53 -18.34
N ASN A 83 -5.51 -4.40 -17.22
CA ASN A 83 -6.51 -5.38 -16.78
C ASN A 83 -7.96 -4.97 -17.11
N ASN A 84 -8.16 -3.93 -17.92
CA ASN A 84 -9.48 -3.39 -18.27
C ASN A 84 -10.38 -3.09 -17.06
N LEU A 85 -9.79 -2.60 -15.96
CA LEU A 85 -10.53 -2.21 -14.76
C LEU A 85 -10.97 -0.74 -14.85
N SER A 86 -12.24 -0.47 -14.56
CA SER A 86 -12.76 0.90 -14.37
C SER A 86 -12.63 1.33 -12.91
N LYS A 87 -12.38 2.61 -12.66
CA LYS A 87 -12.38 3.19 -11.30
C LYS A 87 -13.73 3.01 -10.60
N ASP A 88 -14.83 3.01 -11.36
CA ASP A 88 -16.19 2.84 -10.83
C ASP A 88 -16.44 1.43 -10.26
N ASN A 89 -15.52 0.49 -10.53
CA ASN A 89 -15.55 -0.87 -10.02
C ASN A 89 -14.52 -1.09 -8.90
N ILE A 90 -13.88 -0.05 -8.37
CA ILE A 90 -12.91 -0.14 -7.28
C ILE A 90 -13.46 0.65 -6.09
N ASP A 91 -13.72 -0.06 -4.99
CA ASP A 91 -14.29 0.55 -3.78
C ASP A 91 -13.23 1.27 -2.94
N LEU A 92 -12.01 0.75 -2.90
CA LEU A 92 -10.91 1.35 -2.15
C LEU A 92 -9.52 0.93 -2.66
N VAL A 93 -8.52 1.70 -2.25
CA VAL A 93 -7.10 1.38 -2.40
C VAL A 93 -6.43 1.25 -1.03
N GLY A 94 -5.76 0.13 -0.79
CA GLY A 94 -4.86 -0.02 0.35
C GLY A 94 -3.45 0.43 0.00
N PHE A 95 -2.91 1.43 0.69
CA PHE A 95 -1.64 2.06 0.37
C PHE A 95 -0.65 1.99 1.54
N HIS A 96 0.27 1.02 1.49
CA HIS A 96 1.28 0.86 2.54
C HIS A 96 2.31 2.00 2.56
N GLY A 97 2.64 2.57 1.40
CA GLY A 97 3.77 3.48 1.24
C GLY A 97 5.11 2.75 1.24
N HIS A 98 6.17 3.48 1.59
CA HIS A 98 7.54 2.97 1.68
C HIS A 98 8.11 3.22 3.08
N THR A 99 8.55 2.17 3.78
CA THR A 99 9.09 2.33 5.14
C THR A 99 10.51 2.88 5.10
N ILE A 100 10.74 4.00 5.77
CA ILE A 100 12.07 4.62 5.92
C ILE A 100 12.63 4.48 7.34
N TYR A 101 11.77 4.18 8.31
CA TYR A 101 12.17 3.92 9.68
C TYR A 101 11.15 3.04 10.40
N HIS A 102 11.65 2.13 11.23
CA HIS A 102 10.82 1.25 12.02
C HIS A 102 11.55 0.85 13.30
N ASN A 103 11.08 1.37 14.43
CA ASN A 103 11.57 1.01 15.75
C ASN A 103 10.38 0.88 16.73
N PRO A 104 9.82 -0.33 16.85
CA PRO A 104 8.68 -0.58 17.73
C PRO A 104 9.00 -0.39 19.21
N ARG A 105 10.25 -0.56 19.64
CA ARG A 105 10.68 -0.30 21.03
C ARG A 105 10.43 1.14 21.45
N ASP A 106 10.70 2.06 20.53
CA ASP A 106 10.48 3.50 20.73
C ASP A 106 9.07 3.93 20.31
N ARG A 107 8.24 2.99 19.85
CA ARG A 107 6.91 3.21 19.27
C ARG A 107 6.90 4.16 18.07
N ILE A 108 7.90 4.05 17.20
CA ILE A 108 8.03 4.89 16.02
C ILE A 108 8.07 4.02 14.76
N THR A 109 7.22 4.37 13.80
CA THR A 109 7.23 3.83 12.44
C THR A 109 7.01 4.98 11.47
N VAL A 110 7.78 5.02 10.38
CA VAL A 110 7.68 6.09 9.38
C VAL A 110 7.62 5.46 8.00
N GLN A 111 6.48 5.68 7.34
CA GLN A 111 6.23 5.33 5.96
C GLN A 111 6.09 6.62 5.16
N LEU A 112 6.84 6.75 4.07
CA LEU A 112 6.58 7.79 3.07
C LEU A 112 5.39 7.36 2.19
N GLY A 113 4.46 8.28 1.99
CA GLY A 113 3.32 8.11 1.09
C GLY A 113 2.15 9.00 1.47
N ASP A 114 1.80 9.96 0.60
CA ASP A 114 0.67 10.86 0.82
C ASP A 114 -0.64 10.20 0.35
N GLY A 115 -1.32 9.52 1.27
CA GLY A 115 -2.62 8.90 0.99
C GLY A 115 -3.70 9.90 0.55
N LYS A 116 -3.65 11.16 1.00
CA LYS A 116 -4.62 12.19 0.60
C LYS A 116 -4.38 12.63 -0.83
N LEU A 117 -3.11 12.80 -1.23
CA LEU A 117 -2.75 13.07 -2.62
C LEU A 117 -3.18 11.91 -3.51
N LEU A 118 -2.86 10.67 -3.13
CA LEU A 118 -3.24 9.50 -3.91
C LEU A 118 -4.77 9.39 -4.09
N ALA A 119 -5.54 9.60 -3.02
CA ALA A 119 -7.01 9.56 -3.08
C ALA A 119 -7.57 10.63 -4.02
N ARG A 120 -7.08 11.87 -3.92
CA ARG A 120 -7.50 12.97 -4.80
C ARG A 120 -7.13 12.70 -6.26
N SER A 121 -5.96 12.13 -6.52
CA SER A 121 -5.49 11.83 -7.88
C SER A 121 -6.26 10.68 -8.52
N LEU A 122 -6.64 9.66 -7.75
CA LEU A 122 -7.39 8.50 -8.23
C LEU A 122 -8.90 8.73 -8.31
N GLU A 123 -9.43 9.64 -7.48
CA GLU A 123 -10.86 9.74 -7.19
C GLU A 123 -11.44 8.43 -6.62
N ILE A 124 -10.62 7.69 -5.86
CA ILE A 124 -10.97 6.44 -5.17
C ILE A 124 -10.56 6.61 -3.70
N PRO A 125 -11.36 6.13 -2.72
CA PRO A 125 -10.95 6.10 -1.32
C PRO A 125 -9.60 5.39 -1.14
N VAL A 126 -8.70 6.00 -0.37
CA VAL A 126 -7.39 5.41 -0.02
C VAL A 126 -7.33 5.19 1.49
N ILE A 127 -6.99 3.98 1.91
CA ILE A 127 -6.64 3.65 3.28
C ILE A 127 -5.12 3.46 3.33
N ASN A 128 -4.44 4.22 4.19
CA ASN A 128 -2.99 4.19 4.35
C ASN A 128 -2.60 4.19 5.84
N ASP A 129 -1.30 4.15 6.11
CA ASP A 129 -0.74 4.18 7.48
C ASP A 129 -1.22 3.02 8.37
N PHE A 130 -1.12 1.79 7.86
CA PHE A 130 -1.58 0.59 8.56
C PHE A 130 -0.80 0.28 9.85
N ARG A 131 0.39 0.87 10.04
CA ARG A 131 1.33 0.48 11.11
C ARG A 131 1.26 1.39 12.32
N SER A 132 1.04 2.70 12.13
CA SER A 132 1.18 3.66 13.21
C SER A 132 0.25 3.40 14.38
N GLU A 133 -0.99 2.98 14.12
CA GLU A 133 -1.95 2.73 15.19
C GLU A 133 -1.60 1.48 16.02
N ASP A 134 -1.13 0.41 15.38
CA ASP A 134 -0.67 -0.79 16.10
C ASP A 134 0.52 -0.44 17.02
N VAL A 135 1.50 0.30 16.49
CA VAL A 135 2.69 0.74 17.24
C VAL A 135 2.32 1.66 18.41
N LYS A 136 1.41 2.62 18.22
CA LYS A 136 0.92 3.50 19.29
C LYS A 136 0.26 2.74 20.44
N ASN A 137 -0.45 1.65 20.11
CA ASN A 137 -1.14 0.79 21.07
C ASN A 137 -0.24 -0.31 21.67
N GLY A 138 1.08 -0.27 21.43
CA GLY A 138 2.05 -1.18 22.02
C GLY A 138 2.28 -2.47 21.23
N GLY A 139 1.71 -2.58 20.03
CA GLY A 139 2.08 -3.59 19.03
C GLY A 139 3.41 -3.25 18.35
N GLU A 140 3.88 -4.17 17.51
CA GLU A 140 5.15 -4.03 16.80
C GLU A 140 4.99 -3.32 15.44
N GLY A 141 3.76 -3.11 14.95
CA GLY A 141 3.47 -2.58 13.62
C GLY A 141 3.80 -3.54 12.47
N ALA A 142 4.30 -4.75 12.78
CA ALA A 142 4.72 -5.78 11.84
C ALA A 142 4.87 -7.14 12.54
N PRO A 143 4.67 -8.27 11.81
CA PRO A 143 3.99 -8.36 10.52
C PRO A 143 2.47 -8.23 10.70
N LEU A 144 1.80 -7.50 9.79
CA LEU A 144 0.33 -7.36 9.79
C LEU A 144 -0.40 -8.45 8.98
N ALA A 145 0.33 -9.14 8.10
CA ALA A 145 -0.18 -10.22 7.27
C ALA A 145 -0.74 -11.47 8.02
N PRO A 146 -0.40 -11.79 9.29
CA PRO A 146 -0.93 -12.98 9.96
C PRO A 146 -2.47 -13.04 10.03
N ILE A 147 -3.16 -11.89 10.14
CA ILE A 147 -4.64 -11.86 10.12
C ILE A 147 -5.15 -12.39 8.78
N PHE A 148 -4.59 -11.87 7.68
CA PHE A 148 -4.89 -12.33 6.33
C PHE A 148 -4.52 -13.80 6.10
N HIS A 149 -3.34 -14.24 6.56
CA HIS A 149 -2.92 -15.65 6.45
C HIS A 149 -3.85 -16.60 7.20
N SER A 150 -4.37 -16.19 8.37
CA SER A 150 -5.30 -17.02 9.15
C SER A 150 -6.61 -17.29 8.40
N VAL A 151 -7.06 -16.34 7.57
CA VAL A 151 -8.24 -16.50 6.73
C VAL A 151 -7.95 -17.49 5.60
N LEU A 152 -6.83 -17.31 4.89
CA LEU A 152 -6.45 -18.20 3.78
C LEU A 152 -6.20 -19.64 4.23
N ALA A 153 -5.62 -19.83 5.42
CA ALA A 153 -5.33 -21.16 5.96
C ALA A 153 -6.60 -21.97 6.28
N LYS A 154 -7.75 -21.32 6.47
CA LYS A 154 -9.04 -22.01 6.67
C LYS A 154 -9.65 -22.53 5.36
N THR A 155 -9.23 -21.97 4.23
CA THR A 155 -9.75 -22.29 2.89
C THR A 155 -8.84 -23.25 2.11
N LEU A 156 -7.73 -23.69 2.70
CA LEU A 156 -6.84 -24.74 2.21
C LEU A 156 -7.24 -26.10 2.78
#